data_AF-D8SY36-F1
#
_entry.id   AF-D8SY36-F1
#
_cell.length_a   1.000
_cell.length_b   1.000
_cell.length_c   1.000
_cell.angle_alpha   90.00
_cell.angle_beta   90.00
_cell.angle_gamma   90.00
#
_symmetry.space_group_name_H-M   'P 1'
#
loop_
_entity.id
_entity.type
_entity.pdbx_description
1 polymer ?
#
loop_
_entity_poly.entity_id
_entity_poly.type
_entity_poly.pdbx_seq_one_letter_code
_entity_poly.pdbx_strand_id
1 'polypeptide(L)'
;MALTRIGGPATAAMPSLPQVRAVSNELCSWKYLVGKRAIITSSKSWLLEVRRGGLRSSRRLRSTGENSDSSTPSSQNGEAQPSAPPSKPPPSPSPPPVPSKTGNRIVALVSAAAAVCLFLANRGAGVGPNLSELSAKAMPYEEAIHNGKPTVVEFYADWCEVCREMARDVYSVEEKYRDRVNFVMLNVDNSKWEAELDEFGVEGIPHFAFLDGKGNEEGNIVGRLPKKYFAENVDALAKGQETIPHSKAVGQFSDAELRQSPRMASPRTHG
;
A
#
# COMPACT_ATOMS: atom_id res chain seq x y z
N MET A 1 54.63 -56.87 -46.20
CA MET A 1 53.39 -57.54 -46.66
C MET A 1 52.42 -57.62 -45.48
N ALA A 2 51.12 -57.62 -45.77
CA ALA A 2 49.97 -57.57 -44.86
C ALA A 2 49.54 -56.16 -44.39
N LEU A 3 48.86 -55.48 -45.33
CA LEU A 3 47.86 -54.44 -45.06
C LEU A 3 46.63 -55.11 -44.43
N THR A 4 46.06 -54.51 -43.38
CA THR A 4 44.71 -54.84 -42.95
C THR A 4 43.87 -53.57 -42.91
N ARG A 5 43.05 -53.42 -43.96
CA ARG A 5 41.91 -52.50 -44.07
C ARG A 5 40.70 -53.13 -43.39
N ILE A 6 40.11 -52.49 -42.38
CA ILE A 6 38.69 -52.63 -41.95
C ILE A 6 38.42 -51.38 -41.08
N GLY A 7 37.38 -50.54 -41.20
CA GLY A 7 36.20 -50.40 -42.04
C GLY A 7 35.51 -49.10 -41.56
N GLY A 8 35.03 -48.26 -42.49
CA GLY A 8 34.15 -47.12 -42.23
C GLY A 8 32.67 -47.51 -42.40
N PRO A 9 31.73 -46.56 -42.30
CA PRO A 9 30.83 -46.42 -41.16
C PRO A 9 29.46 -47.07 -41.37
N ALA A 10 28.93 -47.68 -40.30
CA ALA A 10 27.54 -48.10 -40.24
C ALA A 10 26.66 -46.87 -39.90
N THR A 11 25.93 -46.40 -40.89
CA THR A 11 24.80 -45.48 -40.75
C THR A 11 23.66 -46.18 -40.01
N ALA A 12 23.55 -45.93 -38.71
CA ALA A 12 22.39 -46.37 -37.93
C ALA A 12 21.21 -45.41 -38.17
N ALA A 13 20.16 -45.96 -38.76
CA ALA A 13 18.89 -45.34 -39.02
C ALA A 13 18.18 -44.91 -37.73
N MET A 14 17.57 -43.72 -37.78
CA MET A 14 16.65 -43.21 -36.77
C MET A 14 15.34 -44.03 -36.77
N PRO A 15 14.86 -44.52 -35.61
CA PRO A 15 13.49 -44.98 -35.49
C PRO A 15 12.54 -43.81 -35.29
N SER A 16 11.54 -43.79 -36.18
CA SER A 16 10.36 -42.94 -36.25
C SER A 16 9.60 -42.78 -34.93
N LEU A 17 9.25 -41.53 -34.60
CA LEU A 17 8.26 -41.13 -33.60
C LEU A 17 6.87 -41.71 -33.94
N PRO A 18 6.14 -42.31 -32.97
CA PRO A 18 4.72 -42.56 -33.14
C PRO A 18 3.90 -41.29 -32.90
N GLN A 19 3.22 -40.87 -33.97
CA GLN A 19 2.11 -39.92 -33.95
C GLN A 19 0.97 -40.43 -33.06
N VAL A 20 0.64 -39.71 -31.98
CA VAL A 20 -0.59 -39.92 -31.23
C VAL A 20 -1.46 -38.67 -31.30
N ARG A 21 -2.37 -38.77 -32.28
CA ARG A 21 -3.75 -38.26 -32.37
C ARG A 21 -4.16 -37.16 -31.39
N ALA A 22 -4.46 -36.01 -32.00
CA ALA A 22 -5.42 -35.04 -31.50
C ALA A 22 -6.76 -35.72 -31.17
N VAL A 23 -7.29 -35.45 -29.97
CA VAL A 23 -8.68 -35.70 -29.62
C VAL A 23 -9.37 -34.36 -29.56
N SER A 24 -10.13 -34.08 -30.62
CA SER A 24 -11.08 -32.99 -30.76
C SER A 24 -12.31 -33.23 -29.90
N ASN A 25 -12.83 -32.13 -29.33
CA ASN A 25 -14.21 -31.86 -28.93
C ASN A 25 -14.96 -32.93 -28.14
N GLU A 26 -15.42 -32.58 -26.94
CA GLU A 26 -16.85 -32.57 -26.64
C GLU A 26 -17.19 -31.49 -25.61
N LEU A 27 -18.21 -30.72 -25.98
CA LEU A 27 -18.89 -29.70 -25.22
C LEU A 27 -19.62 -30.34 -24.04
N CYS A 28 -19.33 -29.93 -22.80
CA CYS A 28 -20.23 -30.21 -21.69
C CYS A 28 -21.06 -28.97 -21.34
N SER A 29 -22.25 -29.02 -21.90
CA SER A 29 -23.45 -28.23 -21.70
C SER A 29 -23.63 -27.59 -20.31
N TRP A 30 -23.91 -26.30 -20.38
CA TRP A 30 -24.47 -25.42 -19.37
C TRP A 30 -26.00 -25.62 -19.35
N LYS A 31 -26.61 -26.14 -18.27
CA LYS A 31 -28.01 -25.85 -17.86
C LYS A 31 -28.49 -26.69 -16.66
N TYR A 32 -29.53 -26.13 -16.02
CA TYR A 32 -30.38 -26.63 -14.93
C TYR A 32 -29.84 -26.32 -13.52
N LEU A 33 -30.55 -25.63 -12.61
CA LEU A 33 -31.99 -25.39 -12.50
C LEU A 33 -32.29 -24.12 -11.68
N VAL A 34 -33.28 -23.38 -12.16
CA VAL A 34 -33.93 -22.22 -11.56
C VAL A 34 -35.07 -22.68 -10.65
N GLY A 35 -35.24 -22.01 -9.49
CA GLY A 35 -36.51 -21.91 -8.77
C GLY A 35 -36.40 -22.27 -7.28
N LYS A 36 -36.97 -21.55 -6.31
CA LYS A 36 -37.93 -20.42 -6.29
C LYS A 36 -37.82 -19.73 -4.91
N ARG A 37 -37.98 -18.39 -4.90
CA ARG A 37 -38.85 -17.50 -4.04
C ARG A 37 -39.30 -18.05 -2.68
N ALA A 38 -39.49 -17.29 -1.60
CA ALA A 38 -39.45 -15.86 -1.21
C ALA A 38 -39.69 -15.84 0.33
N ILE A 39 -39.34 -14.78 1.08
CA ILE A 39 -40.26 -13.88 1.83
C ILE A 39 -39.32 -12.96 2.64
N ILE A 40 -39.13 -11.69 2.25
CA ILE A 40 -39.75 -10.46 2.80
C ILE A 40 -39.80 -10.43 4.35
N THR A 41 -38.95 -9.61 4.98
CA THR A 41 -39.30 -8.43 5.81
C THR A 41 -38.00 -7.64 6.08
N SER A 42 -37.85 -6.43 5.52
CA SER A 42 -38.09 -5.15 6.22
C SER A 42 -37.18 -4.92 7.43
N SER A 43 -36.21 -3.99 7.32
CA SER A 43 -36.33 -2.62 7.86
C SER A 43 -34.97 -1.93 8.12
N LYS A 44 -34.91 -0.66 7.71
CA LYS A 44 -34.13 0.48 8.27
C LYS A 44 -32.65 0.51 7.89
N SER A 45 -32.23 1.26 6.86
CA SER A 45 -32.23 2.73 6.74
C SER A 45 -31.56 3.44 7.92
N TRP A 46 -30.28 3.77 7.75
CA TRP A 46 -29.57 4.83 8.45
C TRP A 46 -28.71 5.57 7.41
N LEU A 47 -29.35 6.50 6.71
CA LEU A 47 -28.68 7.58 5.99
C LEU A 47 -28.48 8.73 6.98
N LEU A 48 -27.21 9.02 7.27
CA LEU A 48 -26.80 10.18 8.06
C LEU A 48 -26.84 11.44 7.18
N GLU A 49 -27.88 12.23 7.41
CA GLU A 49 -28.06 13.60 6.95
C GLU A 49 -27.11 14.54 7.70
N VAL A 50 -25.97 14.89 7.10
CA VAL A 50 -25.08 15.95 7.59
C VAL A 50 -25.60 17.30 7.11
N ARG A 51 -26.45 17.90 7.94
CA ARG A 51 -26.99 19.25 7.75
C ARG A 51 -25.88 20.29 7.99
N ARG A 52 -25.43 20.95 6.93
CA ARG A 52 -24.57 22.16 6.99
C ARG A 52 -25.36 23.32 7.60
N GLY A 53 -25.08 23.67 8.85
CA GLY A 53 -25.51 24.91 9.48
C GLY A 53 -24.53 26.05 9.20
N GLY A 54 -24.70 26.73 8.07
CA GLY A 54 -23.98 27.99 7.78
C GLY A 54 -24.66 29.16 8.48
N LEU A 55 -24.07 29.63 9.59
CA LEU A 55 -24.47 30.90 10.20
C LEU A 55 -23.89 32.06 9.38
N ARG A 56 -24.77 32.73 8.62
CA ARG A 56 -24.47 34.00 7.95
C ARG A 56 -24.35 35.11 9.01
N SER A 57 -23.15 35.64 9.14
CA SER A 57 -22.84 36.91 9.79
C SER A 57 -23.42 38.07 8.96
N SER A 58 -24.57 38.62 9.36
CA SER A 58 -25.07 39.89 8.81
C SER A 58 -24.27 41.06 9.38
N ARG A 59 -23.22 41.43 8.66
CA ARG A 59 -22.47 42.68 8.85
C ARG A 59 -23.32 43.82 8.30
N ARG A 60 -24.05 44.54 9.16
CA ARG A 60 -24.77 45.77 8.78
C ARG A 60 -23.78 46.94 8.78
N LEU A 61 -23.44 47.39 7.59
CA LEU A 61 -22.64 48.58 7.31
C LEU A 61 -23.37 49.83 7.82
N ARG A 62 -22.59 50.69 8.46
CA ARG A 62 -22.93 52.05 8.90
C ARG A 62 -22.71 52.98 7.71
N SER A 63 -23.78 53.58 7.18
CA SER A 63 -23.70 54.72 6.26
C SER A 63 -24.25 55.95 6.97
N THR A 64 -23.38 56.93 7.17
CA THR A 64 -23.67 58.30 7.56
C THR A 64 -24.10 59.11 6.34
N GLY A 65 -25.15 59.93 6.46
CA GLY A 65 -25.48 60.96 5.47
C GLY A 65 -26.91 61.50 5.58
N GLU A 66 -27.01 62.83 5.74
CA GLU A 66 -28.12 63.74 5.40
C GLU A 66 -29.28 64.01 6.40
N ASN A 67 -29.05 65.04 7.24
CA ASN A 67 -29.69 66.37 7.30
C ASN A 67 -31.19 66.60 7.00
N SER A 68 -31.80 67.29 8.00
CA SER A 68 -32.62 68.52 7.92
C SER A 68 -34.15 68.49 7.90
N ASP A 69 -34.66 69.52 8.59
CA ASP A 69 -36.01 70.12 8.65
C ASP A 69 -37.03 69.50 9.61
N SER A 70 -37.26 70.07 10.80
CA SER A 70 -37.84 71.38 11.18
C SER A 70 -39.37 71.41 11.13
N SER A 71 -40.00 71.41 12.31
CA SER A 71 -41.12 72.29 12.72
C SER A 71 -41.77 71.82 14.04
N THR A 72 -41.62 72.64 15.09
CA THR A 72 -42.52 72.76 16.26
C THR A 72 -43.77 73.56 15.81
N PRO A 73 -44.95 73.51 16.49
CA PRO A 73 -45.08 74.18 17.80
C PRO A 73 -46.14 73.60 18.79
N SER A 74 -45.96 74.02 20.05
CA SER A 74 -46.99 74.42 21.04
C SER A 74 -47.93 73.41 21.73
N SER A 75 -47.69 73.31 23.05
CA SER A 75 -48.58 73.80 24.13
C SER A 75 -49.76 72.96 24.65
N GLN A 76 -49.80 72.96 26.00
CA GLN A 76 -50.94 72.86 26.93
C GLN A 76 -51.25 71.50 27.59
N ASN A 77 -50.84 71.43 28.87
CA ASN A 77 -51.62 71.19 30.09
C ASN A 77 -52.74 70.13 30.07
N GLY A 78 -52.65 69.20 31.02
CA GLY A 78 -53.76 68.33 31.43
C GLY A 78 -53.44 67.61 32.73
N GLU A 79 -54.26 67.91 33.74
CA GLU A 79 -54.15 67.57 35.16
C GLU A 79 -54.38 66.08 35.48
N ALA A 80 -54.07 65.72 36.72
CA ALA A 80 -53.95 64.39 37.30
C ALA A 80 -55.25 63.56 37.42
N GLN A 81 -55.12 62.22 37.47
CA GLN A 81 -55.94 61.30 38.29
C GLN A 81 -55.34 59.86 38.34
N PRO A 82 -55.73 58.97 39.29
CA PRO A 82 -54.87 58.63 40.42
C PRO A 82 -54.41 57.15 40.51
N SER A 83 -53.38 56.99 41.34
CA SER A 83 -52.77 55.81 41.99
C SER A 83 -53.52 54.47 42.00
N ALA A 84 -52.85 53.43 41.49
CA ALA A 84 -52.96 52.04 41.96
C ALA A 84 -51.69 51.65 42.76
N PRO A 85 -51.78 50.81 43.81
CA PRO A 85 -50.69 50.58 44.76
C PRO A 85 -49.55 49.74 44.14
N PRO A 86 -48.29 49.89 44.62
CA PRO A 86 -47.14 49.19 44.04
C PRO A 86 -47.15 47.69 44.36
N SER A 87 -47.27 46.86 43.32
CA SER A 87 -46.94 45.43 43.40
C SER A 87 -45.42 45.26 43.53
N LYS A 88 -44.99 44.48 44.53
CA LYS A 88 -43.58 44.15 44.83
C LYS A 88 -42.78 43.74 43.57
N PRO A 89 -41.50 44.13 43.45
CA PRO A 89 -40.66 43.70 42.34
C PRO A 89 -40.39 42.18 42.41
N PRO A 90 -40.25 41.49 41.26
CA PRO A 90 -39.88 40.08 41.20
C PRO A 90 -38.46 39.87 41.75
N PRO A 91 -38.17 38.73 42.41
CA PRO A 91 -36.83 38.46 42.91
C PRO A 91 -35.84 38.29 41.75
N SER A 92 -34.70 38.96 41.86
CA SER A 92 -33.58 38.92 40.92
C SER A 92 -33.07 37.48 40.71
N PRO A 93 -32.65 37.10 39.49
CA PRO A 93 -32.04 35.80 39.24
C PRO A 93 -30.71 35.70 40.00
N SER A 94 -30.58 34.64 40.81
CA SER A 94 -29.34 34.32 41.52
C SER A 94 -28.19 34.03 40.55
N PRO A 95 -26.94 34.42 40.88
CA PRO A 95 -25.79 34.15 40.03
C PRO A 95 -25.59 32.63 39.83
N PRO A 96 -25.07 32.21 38.66
CA PRO A 96 -24.81 30.80 38.41
C PRO A 96 -23.80 30.26 39.44
N PRO A 97 -23.95 28.99 39.87
CA PRO A 97 -23.06 28.41 40.86
C PRO A 97 -21.61 28.43 40.35
N VAL A 98 -20.71 29.02 41.14
CA VAL A 98 -19.29 29.10 40.80
C VAL A 98 -18.66 27.70 40.86
N PRO A 99 -17.85 27.31 39.85
CA PRO A 99 -17.27 25.98 39.79
C PRO A 99 -16.34 25.76 41.00
N SER A 100 -16.54 24.65 41.70
CA SER A 100 -15.75 24.32 42.88
C SER A 100 -14.33 23.91 42.49
N LYS A 101 -13.34 24.28 43.33
CA LYS A 101 -11.92 23.95 43.14
C LYS A 101 -11.67 22.45 42.96
N THR A 102 -12.51 21.63 43.57
CA THR A 102 -12.48 20.16 43.47
C THR A 102 -12.96 19.68 42.10
N GLY A 103 -14.03 20.26 41.54
CA GLY A 103 -14.51 19.94 40.19
C GLY A 103 -13.47 20.24 39.11
N ASN A 104 -12.83 21.41 39.19
CA ASN A 104 -11.80 21.80 38.23
C ASN A 104 -10.57 20.87 38.29
N ARG A 105 -10.22 20.36 39.48
CA ARG A 105 -9.14 19.38 39.65
C ARG A 105 -9.48 18.03 39.02
N ILE A 106 -10.72 17.55 39.20
CA ILE A 106 -11.16 16.29 38.60
C ILE A 106 -11.15 16.41 37.07
N VAL A 107 -11.68 17.49 36.51
CA VAL A 107 -11.67 17.74 35.06
C VAL A 107 -10.24 17.77 34.52
N ALA A 108 -9.31 18.44 35.22
CA ALA A 108 -7.90 18.50 34.83
C ALA A 108 -7.20 17.13 34.89
N LEU A 109 -7.51 16.31 35.90
CA LEU A 109 -6.94 14.96 36.01
C LEU A 109 -7.50 14.02 34.94
N VAL A 110 -8.80 14.09 34.67
CA VAL A 110 -9.44 13.26 33.63
C VAL A 110 -8.93 13.66 32.25
N SER A 111 -8.78 14.95 31.96
CA SER A 111 -8.23 15.39 30.67
C SER A 111 -6.76 15.02 30.51
N ALA A 112 -5.95 15.13 31.57
CA ALA A 112 -4.56 14.68 31.56
C ALA A 112 -4.45 13.17 31.36
N ALA A 113 -5.25 12.38 32.07
CA ALA A 113 -5.29 10.93 31.91
C ALA A 113 -5.74 10.52 30.50
N ALA A 114 -6.79 11.16 29.96
CA ALA A 114 -7.26 10.91 28.61
C ALA A 114 -6.21 11.28 27.56
N ALA A 115 -5.47 12.39 27.74
CA ALA A 115 -4.38 12.79 26.85
C ALA A 115 -3.22 11.79 26.89
N VAL A 116 -2.84 11.30 28.09
CA VAL A 116 -1.81 10.26 28.25
C VAL A 116 -2.27 8.96 27.60
N CYS A 117 -3.51 8.52 27.83
CA CYS A 117 -4.08 7.33 27.20
C CYS A 117 -4.10 7.45 25.66
N LEU A 118 -4.54 8.59 25.12
CA LEU A 118 -4.54 8.83 23.68
C LEU A 118 -3.12 8.83 23.10
N PHE A 119 -2.16 9.45 23.80
CA PHE A 119 -0.76 9.50 23.39
C PHE A 119 -0.11 8.10 23.40
N LEU A 120 -0.40 7.29 24.41
CA LEU A 120 0.08 5.91 24.50
C LEU A 120 -0.59 5.02 23.44
N ALA A 121 -1.90 5.16 23.23
CA ALA A 121 -2.62 4.44 22.19
C ALA A 121 -2.10 4.79 20.79
N ASN A 122 -1.82 6.06 20.52
CA ASN A 122 -1.30 6.50 19.23
C ASN A 122 0.17 6.13 19.01
N ARG A 123 0.94 5.91 20.10
CA ARG A 123 2.30 5.34 20.01
C ARG A 123 2.30 3.87 19.57
N GLY A 124 1.29 3.09 19.97
CA GLY A 124 1.13 1.70 19.55
C GLY A 124 0.61 1.53 18.11
N ALA A 125 0.02 2.58 17.53
CA ALA A 125 -0.59 2.55 16.20
C ALA A 125 0.30 3.11 15.08
N GLY A 126 1.52 3.56 15.38
CA GLY A 126 2.39 4.30 14.47
C GLY A 126 3.65 3.60 13.99
N VAL A 127 3.83 2.30 14.25
CA VAL A 127 4.98 1.54 13.75
C VAL A 127 4.55 0.80 12.50
N GLY A 128 4.73 1.43 11.34
CA GLY A 128 4.78 0.68 10.08
C GLY A 128 5.90 -0.35 10.14
N PRO A 129 5.85 -1.43 9.34
CA PRO A 129 6.90 -2.44 9.37
C PRO A 129 8.26 -1.79 9.11
N ASN A 130 9.23 -2.08 9.98
CA ASN A 130 10.60 -1.62 9.79
C ASN A 130 11.22 -2.47 8.68
N LEU A 131 11.77 -1.81 7.64
CA LEU A 131 12.30 -2.51 6.46
C LEU A 131 13.44 -3.46 6.83
N SER A 132 14.29 -3.09 7.79
CA SER A 132 15.37 -3.95 8.29
C SER A 132 14.85 -5.18 9.04
N GLU A 133 13.68 -5.09 9.69
CA GLU A 133 13.03 -6.25 10.32
C GLU A 133 12.40 -7.19 9.28
N LEU A 134 11.79 -6.63 8.23
CA LEU A 134 11.27 -7.42 7.11
C LEU A 134 12.41 -8.15 6.39
N SER A 135 13.52 -7.47 6.12
CA SER A 135 14.66 -8.11 5.45
C SER A 135 15.33 -9.17 6.30
N ALA A 136 15.36 -9.01 7.63
CA ALA A 136 15.85 -10.05 8.53
C ALA A 136 14.97 -11.31 8.56
N LYS A 137 13.68 -11.20 8.19
CA LYS A 137 12.74 -12.34 8.08
C LYS A 137 12.68 -12.93 6.67
N ALA A 138 13.11 -12.17 5.67
CA ALA A 138 13.09 -12.58 4.27
C ALA A 138 14.00 -13.79 4.02
N MET A 139 13.77 -14.49 2.90
CA MET A 139 14.61 -15.60 2.48
C MET A 139 16.05 -15.12 2.21
N PRO A 140 17.10 -15.81 2.69
CA PRO A 140 18.47 -15.51 2.31
C PRO A 140 18.68 -15.69 0.79
N TYR A 141 19.32 -14.71 0.15
CA TYR A 141 19.54 -14.73 -1.31
C TYR A 141 20.22 -16.00 -1.82
N GLU A 142 21.31 -16.43 -1.17
CA GLU A 142 22.08 -17.62 -1.54
C GLU A 142 21.21 -18.89 -1.54
N GLU A 143 20.28 -18.99 -0.59
CA GLU A 143 19.38 -20.15 -0.53
C GLU A 143 18.29 -20.06 -1.61
N ALA A 144 17.77 -18.85 -1.84
CA ALA A 144 16.71 -18.60 -2.82
C ALA A 144 17.12 -18.99 -4.24
N ILE A 145 18.36 -18.67 -4.64
CA ILE A 145 18.87 -18.97 -5.99
C ILE A 145 19.22 -20.45 -6.21
N HIS A 146 19.38 -21.24 -5.14
CA HIS A 146 19.76 -22.65 -5.23
C HIS A 146 18.62 -23.64 -4.98
N ASN A 147 17.48 -23.19 -4.43
CA ASN A 147 16.39 -24.08 -4.03
C ASN A 147 15.39 -24.42 -5.15
N GLY A 148 15.59 -23.91 -6.37
CA GLY A 148 14.78 -24.23 -7.54
C GLY A 148 13.40 -23.56 -7.59
N LYS A 149 13.06 -22.69 -6.63
CA LYS A 149 11.81 -21.93 -6.63
C LYS A 149 11.99 -20.58 -7.32
N PRO A 150 10.95 -20.08 -8.02
CA PRO A 150 10.97 -18.71 -8.51
C PRO A 150 11.17 -17.72 -7.36
N THR A 151 11.90 -16.65 -7.62
CA THR A 151 12.36 -15.72 -6.59
C THR A 151 12.06 -14.29 -6.99
N VAL A 152 11.53 -13.51 -6.06
CA VAL A 152 11.43 -12.04 -6.18
C VAL A 152 12.52 -11.44 -5.31
N VAL A 153 13.38 -10.64 -5.94
CA VAL A 153 14.43 -9.88 -5.25
C VAL A 153 14.01 -8.42 -5.18
N GLU A 154 13.84 -7.90 -3.96
CA GLU A 154 13.58 -6.49 -3.69
C GLU A 154 14.88 -5.80 -3.25
N PHE A 155 15.35 -4.84 -4.02
CA PHE A 155 16.42 -3.94 -3.61
C PHE A 155 15.82 -2.71 -2.93
N TYR A 156 16.26 -2.46 -1.70
CA TYR A 156 15.71 -1.42 -0.83
C TYR A 156 16.82 -0.70 -0.04
N ALA A 157 16.44 0.35 0.68
CA ALA A 157 17.28 0.97 1.70
C ALA A 157 16.45 1.43 2.89
N ASP A 158 17.06 1.57 4.06
CA ASP A 158 16.35 2.01 5.28
C ASP A 158 15.89 3.48 5.17
N TRP A 159 16.58 4.28 4.35
CA TRP A 159 16.22 5.68 4.05
C TRP A 159 15.18 5.82 2.94
N CYS A 160 14.74 4.72 2.31
CA CYS A 160 13.79 4.74 1.20
C CYS A 160 12.34 4.89 1.68
N GLU A 161 11.78 6.10 1.55
CA GLU A 161 10.38 6.37 1.91
C GLU A 161 9.40 5.51 1.12
N VAL A 162 9.59 5.43 -0.21
CA VAL A 162 8.68 4.70 -1.10
C VAL A 162 8.65 3.20 -0.77
N CYS A 163 9.80 2.62 -0.42
CA CYS A 163 9.92 1.24 0.04
C CYS A 163 9.10 1.02 1.32
N ARG A 164 9.21 1.95 2.30
CA ARG A 164 8.45 1.89 3.55
C ARG A 164 6.94 1.99 3.34
N GLU A 165 6.51 2.87 2.44
CA GLU A 165 5.09 3.00 2.09
C GLU A 165 4.53 1.71 1.44
N MET A 166 5.34 1.02 0.64
CA MET A 166 4.95 -0.21 -0.05
C MET A 166 5.08 -1.47 0.80
N ALA A 167 5.90 -1.44 1.86
CA ALA A 167 6.25 -2.61 2.68
C ALA A 167 5.04 -3.44 3.14
N ARG A 168 3.95 -2.78 3.55
CA ARG A 168 2.72 -3.48 3.99
C ARG A 168 2.05 -4.23 2.83
N ASP A 169 2.03 -3.63 1.65
CA ASP A 169 1.40 -4.22 0.47
C ASP A 169 2.23 -5.37 -0.07
N VAL A 170 3.56 -5.21 -0.13
CA VAL A 170 4.53 -6.24 -0.53
C VAL A 170 4.46 -7.43 0.44
N TYR A 171 4.58 -7.20 1.74
CA TYR A 171 4.51 -8.25 2.76
C TYR A 171 3.18 -9.03 2.71
N SER A 172 2.06 -8.35 2.45
CA SER A 172 0.77 -9.01 2.29
C SER A 172 0.72 -9.95 1.07
N VAL A 173 1.47 -9.67 0.01
CA VAL A 173 1.58 -10.55 -1.15
C VAL A 173 2.57 -11.68 -0.85
N GLU A 174 3.70 -11.38 -0.24
CA GLU A 174 4.69 -12.37 0.24
C GLU A 174 4.02 -13.47 1.06
N GLU A 175 3.27 -13.12 2.10
CA GLU A 175 2.56 -14.09 2.96
C GLU A 175 1.64 -15.04 2.18
N LYS A 176 1.02 -14.55 1.10
CA LYS A 176 0.13 -15.35 0.25
C LYS A 176 0.89 -16.31 -0.67
N TYR A 177 2.13 -15.99 -1.05
CA TYR A 177 2.91 -16.72 -2.05
C TYR A 177 4.16 -17.41 -1.50
N ARG A 178 4.50 -17.25 -0.21
CA ARG A 178 5.70 -17.77 0.45
C ARG A 178 6.00 -19.27 0.22
N ASP A 179 4.96 -20.08 0.03
CA ASP A 179 5.14 -21.52 -0.20
C ASP A 179 5.60 -21.83 -1.64
N ARG A 180 5.31 -20.93 -2.59
CA ARG A 180 5.52 -21.10 -4.04
C ARG A 180 6.63 -20.21 -4.62
N VAL A 181 6.90 -19.06 -4.00
CA VAL A 181 7.85 -18.05 -4.48
C VAL A 181 8.71 -17.60 -3.30
N ASN A 182 10.02 -17.51 -3.51
CA ASN A 182 10.92 -16.93 -2.52
C ASN A 182 10.83 -15.39 -2.59
N PHE A 183 10.92 -14.73 -1.44
CA PHE A 183 11.02 -13.28 -1.35
C PHE A 183 12.31 -12.94 -0.64
N VAL A 184 13.17 -12.19 -1.32
CA VAL A 184 14.50 -11.79 -0.86
C VAL A 184 14.54 -10.27 -0.80
N MET A 185 15.10 -9.71 0.26
CA MET A 185 15.32 -8.28 0.39
C MET A 185 16.82 -8.00 0.49
N LEU A 186 17.34 -7.17 -0.42
CA LEU A 186 18.74 -6.76 -0.47
C LEU A 186 18.86 -5.27 -0.18
N ASN A 187 19.58 -4.93 0.89
CA ASN A 187 19.84 -3.53 1.23
C ASN A 187 20.98 -3.00 0.35
N VAL A 188 20.72 -1.95 -0.43
CA VAL A 188 21.70 -1.36 -1.37
C VAL A 188 22.87 -0.69 -0.65
N ASP A 189 22.74 -0.31 0.62
CA ASP A 189 23.83 0.26 1.42
C ASP A 189 24.80 -0.82 1.94
N ASN A 190 24.47 -2.10 1.76
CA ASN A 190 25.33 -3.21 2.19
C ASN A 190 26.27 -3.62 1.06
N SER A 191 27.57 -3.37 1.25
CA SER A 191 28.63 -3.68 0.28
C SER A 191 28.74 -5.16 -0.08
N LYS A 192 28.12 -6.08 0.69
CA LYS A 192 28.03 -7.49 0.32
C LYS A 192 27.37 -7.67 -1.05
N TRP A 193 26.41 -6.81 -1.38
CA TRP A 193 25.52 -6.99 -2.54
C TRP A 193 25.95 -6.18 -3.77
N GLU A 194 27.17 -5.63 -3.79
CA GLU A 194 27.68 -4.83 -4.92
C GLU A 194 27.63 -5.60 -6.26
N ALA A 195 27.97 -6.90 -6.25
CA ALA A 195 27.95 -7.72 -7.44
C ALA A 195 26.51 -7.92 -7.97
N GLU A 196 25.55 -8.15 -7.09
CA GLU A 196 24.14 -8.31 -7.44
C GLU A 196 23.54 -6.98 -7.92
N LEU A 197 23.89 -5.85 -7.29
CA LEU A 197 23.45 -4.52 -7.74
C LEU A 197 23.89 -4.26 -9.19
N ASP A 198 25.11 -4.64 -9.54
CA ASP A 198 25.63 -4.54 -10.91
C ASP A 198 24.97 -5.55 -11.85
N GLU A 199 24.81 -6.82 -11.43
CA GLU A 199 24.19 -7.89 -12.25
C GLU A 199 22.74 -7.56 -12.63
N PHE A 200 21.94 -7.07 -11.68
CA PHE A 200 20.54 -6.71 -11.89
C PHE A 200 20.36 -5.27 -12.42
N GLY A 201 21.44 -4.54 -12.68
CA GLY A 201 21.38 -3.18 -13.21
C GLY A 201 20.59 -2.23 -12.30
N VAL A 202 20.85 -2.26 -11.00
CA VAL A 202 20.08 -1.52 -9.99
C VAL A 202 20.46 -0.03 -10.01
N GLU A 203 19.74 0.74 -10.81
CA GLU A 203 19.95 2.20 -10.94
C GLU A 203 19.10 3.05 -9.97
N GLY A 204 18.18 2.44 -9.23
CA GLY A 204 17.30 3.12 -8.28
C GLY A 204 16.41 2.17 -7.48
N ILE A 205 15.82 2.67 -6.39
CA ILE A 205 15.00 1.89 -5.46
C ILE A 205 13.59 2.47 -5.27
N PRO A 206 12.57 1.64 -4.94
CA PRO A 206 12.63 0.18 -4.88
C PRO A 206 12.84 -0.44 -6.26
N HIS A 207 13.61 -1.53 -6.34
CA HIS A 207 13.79 -2.31 -7.56
C HIS A 207 13.32 -3.74 -7.27
N PHE A 208 12.43 -4.27 -8.12
CA PHE A 208 11.99 -5.66 -8.06
C PHE A 208 12.50 -6.42 -9.29
N ALA A 209 13.34 -7.44 -9.07
CA ALA A 209 13.74 -8.40 -10.10
C ALA A 209 12.95 -9.71 -9.90
N PHE A 210 12.41 -10.26 -10.99
CA PHE A 210 11.61 -11.48 -10.98
C PHE A 210 12.42 -12.60 -11.63
N LEU A 211 12.81 -13.61 -10.84
CA LEU A 211 13.68 -14.69 -11.26
C LEU A 211 12.90 -16.02 -11.38
N ASP A 212 13.13 -16.75 -12.47
CA ASP A 212 12.63 -18.12 -12.60
C ASP A 212 13.29 -19.08 -11.58
N GLY A 213 12.84 -20.33 -11.55
CA GLY A 213 13.43 -21.36 -10.68
C GLY A 213 14.87 -21.74 -11.01
N LYS A 214 15.44 -21.22 -12.10
CA LYS A 214 16.85 -21.42 -12.50
C LYS A 214 17.71 -20.17 -12.22
N GLY A 215 17.12 -19.09 -11.69
CA GLY A 215 17.80 -17.82 -11.45
C GLY A 215 17.93 -16.92 -12.67
N ASN A 216 17.16 -17.16 -13.75
CA ASN A 216 17.09 -16.25 -14.90
C ASN A 216 16.11 -15.13 -14.61
N GLU A 217 16.48 -13.90 -14.97
CA GLU A 217 15.61 -12.74 -14.81
C GLU A 217 14.56 -12.68 -15.93
N GLU A 218 13.30 -12.91 -15.57
CA GLU A 218 12.13 -12.87 -16.47
C GLU A 218 11.58 -11.43 -16.62
N GLY A 219 12.09 -10.49 -15.81
CA GLY A 219 11.80 -9.07 -15.91
C GLY A 219 12.10 -8.31 -14.64
N ASN A 220 12.09 -6.97 -14.73
CA ASN A 220 12.23 -6.09 -13.58
C ASN A 220 11.31 -4.87 -13.61
N ILE A 221 11.18 -4.24 -12.44
CA ILE A 221 10.46 -3.00 -12.22
C ILE A 221 11.26 -2.10 -11.29
N VAL A 222 11.41 -0.84 -11.66
CA VAL A 222 12.01 0.20 -10.83
C VAL A 222 10.94 1.21 -10.43
N GLY A 223 10.86 1.51 -9.14
CA GLY A 223 9.98 2.50 -8.55
C GLY A 223 8.67 1.94 -7.99
N ARG A 224 7.74 2.85 -7.68
CA ARG A 224 6.49 2.50 -7.00
C ARG A 224 5.63 1.56 -7.84
N LEU A 225 5.20 0.46 -7.25
CA LEU A 225 4.28 -0.50 -7.86
C LEU A 225 3.05 -0.73 -6.98
N PRO A 226 1.83 -0.43 -7.46
CA PRO A 226 0.61 -0.75 -6.74
C PRO A 226 0.47 -2.25 -6.45
N LYS A 227 -0.06 -2.60 -5.27
CA LYS A 227 -0.26 -3.98 -4.80
C LYS A 227 -0.87 -4.92 -5.84
N LYS A 228 -1.87 -4.45 -6.59
CA LYS A 228 -2.55 -5.24 -7.61
C LYS A 228 -1.57 -5.75 -8.67
N TYR A 229 -0.75 -4.85 -9.23
CA TYR A 229 0.20 -5.20 -10.27
C TYR A 229 1.34 -6.05 -9.71
N PHE A 230 1.83 -5.73 -8.51
CA PHE A 230 2.81 -6.60 -7.85
C PHE A 230 2.28 -8.03 -7.67
N ALA A 231 1.04 -8.18 -7.21
CA ALA A 231 0.42 -9.50 -7.05
C ALA A 231 0.22 -10.24 -8.39
N GLU A 232 -0.15 -9.53 -9.46
CA GLU A 232 -0.27 -10.12 -10.81
C GLU A 232 1.08 -10.64 -11.32
N ASN A 233 2.16 -9.92 -11.05
CA ASN A 233 3.52 -10.30 -11.43
C ASN A 233 4.00 -11.53 -10.67
N VAL A 234 3.82 -11.53 -9.35
CA VAL A 234 4.14 -12.68 -8.49
C VAL A 234 3.29 -13.90 -8.88
N ASP A 235 2.02 -13.69 -9.27
CA ASP A 235 1.15 -14.76 -9.72
C ASP A 235 1.59 -15.37 -11.05
N ALA A 236 2.01 -14.54 -12.01
CA ALA A 236 2.61 -14.98 -13.27
C ALA A 236 3.90 -15.76 -13.04
N LEU A 237 4.77 -15.25 -12.15
CA LEU A 237 6.03 -15.90 -11.78
C LEU A 237 5.78 -17.26 -11.12
N ALA A 238 4.83 -17.34 -10.17
CA ALA A 238 4.43 -18.58 -9.52
C ALA A 238 3.85 -19.62 -10.48
N LYS A 239 3.37 -19.20 -11.65
CA LYS A 239 2.87 -20.07 -12.73
C LYS A 239 3.94 -20.46 -13.74
N GLY A 240 5.16 -19.93 -13.61
CA GLY A 240 6.27 -20.18 -14.55
C GLY A 240 6.06 -19.54 -15.92
N GLN A 241 5.44 -18.36 -15.98
CA GLN A 241 5.32 -17.60 -17.22
C GLN A 241 6.64 -16.90 -17.55
N GLU A 242 7.10 -17.02 -18.80
CA GLU A 242 8.33 -16.39 -19.32
C GLU A 242 8.21 -14.86 -19.46
N THR A 243 6.98 -14.33 -19.46
CA THR A 243 6.76 -12.89 -19.49
C THR A 243 6.01 -12.46 -18.25
N ILE A 244 6.67 -11.67 -17.41
CA ILE A 244 6.03 -11.08 -16.23
C ILE A 244 5.18 -9.87 -16.69
N PRO A 245 3.89 -9.81 -16.34
CA PRO A 245 3.06 -8.66 -16.67
C PRO A 245 3.62 -7.40 -15.99
N HIS A 246 3.32 -6.22 -16.52
CA HIS A 246 3.71 -4.93 -15.93
C HIS A 246 5.21 -4.74 -15.63
N SER A 247 6.09 -5.63 -16.09
CA SER A 247 7.54 -5.51 -15.96
C SER A 247 8.15 -5.04 -17.28
N LYS A 248 9.39 -4.53 -17.19
CA LYS A 248 10.23 -4.39 -18.37
C LYS A 248 10.79 -5.77 -18.70
N ALA A 249 10.66 -6.17 -19.96
CA ALA A 249 11.31 -7.37 -20.45
C ALA A 249 12.83 -7.16 -20.39
N VAL A 250 13.52 -8.11 -19.77
CA VAL A 250 14.99 -8.17 -19.78
C VAL A 250 15.38 -9.03 -20.97
N GLY A 251 16.32 -8.55 -21.78
CA GLY A 251 16.79 -9.34 -22.92
C GLY A 251 17.40 -10.65 -22.42
N GLN A 252 17.20 -11.76 -23.15
CA GLN A 252 17.82 -13.03 -22.78
C GLN A 252 19.34 -12.88 -22.80
N PHE A 253 19.96 -12.69 -21.64
CA PHE A 253 21.41 -12.78 -21.49
C PHE A 253 21.80 -14.25 -21.36
N SER A 254 22.83 -14.65 -22.11
CA SER A 254 23.26 -16.04 -22.28
C SER A 254 23.59 -16.74 -20.95
N ASP A 255 22.86 -17.83 -20.68
CA ASP A 255 23.07 -18.92 -19.71
C ASP A 255 23.78 -18.63 -18.36
N ALA A 256 23.09 -19.01 -17.28
CA ALA A 256 23.58 -19.00 -15.89
C ALA A 256 24.93 -19.72 -15.68
N GLU A 257 25.34 -20.62 -16.56
CA GLU A 257 26.61 -21.35 -16.48
C GLU A 257 27.83 -20.44 -16.73
N LEU A 258 27.66 -19.32 -17.45
CA LEU A 258 28.71 -18.28 -17.58
C LEU A 258 28.86 -17.41 -16.31
N ARG A 259 27.99 -17.59 -15.31
CA ARG A 259 28.04 -16.88 -14.00
C ARG A 259 29.07 -17.44 -13.02
N GLN A 260 29.77 -18.54 -13.35
CA GLN A 260 30.96 -18.92 -12.59
C GLN A 260 32.08 -17.94 -12.93
N SER A 261 32.33 -16.98 -12.03
CA SER A 261 33.34 -15.94 -12.18
C SER A 261 34.68 -16.52 -12.69
N PRO A 262 35.25 -15.99 -13.78
CA PRO A 262 36.63 -16.30 -14.12
C PRO A 262 37.48 -15.81 -12.96
N ARG A 263 38.16 -16.73 -12.26
CA ARG A 263 39.24 -16.37 -11.32
C ARG A 263 40.14 -15.37 -12.03
N MET A 264 40.18 -14.13 -11.53
CA MET A 264 40.93 -13.03 -12.13
C MET A 264 42.35 -13.49 -12.45
N ALA A 265 42.68 -13.58 -13.74
CA ALA A 265 44.06 -13.69 -14.17
C ALA A 265 44.73 -12.33 -13.90
N SER A 266 45.84 -12.35 -13.16
CA SER A 266 46.52 -11.15 -12.69
C SER A 266 46.95 -10.24 -13.85
N PRO A 267 46.65 -8.92 -13.79
CA PRO A 267 47.08 -7.98 -14.81
C PRO A 267 48.53 -7.57 -14.57
N ARG A 268 49.48 -8.18 -15.29
CA ARG A 268 50.80 -7.61 -15.65
C ARG A 268 51.66 -8.63 -16.40
N THR A 269 51.49 -8.71 -17.72
CA THR A 269 52.59 -9.03 -18.64
C THR A 269 52.30 -8.39 -19.99
N HIS A 270 53.00 -7.31 -20.27
CA HIS A 270 53.35 -6.89 -21.63
C HIS A 270 54.83 -6.50 -21.53
N GLY A 271 55.66 -7.20 -22.30
CA GLY A 271 57.10 -7.00 -22.41
C GLY A 271 57.47 -6.09 -23.56
#